data_AF-A0A9D9ZZA8-F1
#
_entry.id   AF-A0A9D9ZZA8-F1
#
_cell.length_a   1.000
_cell.length_b   1.000
_cell.length_c   1.000
_cell.angle_alpha   90.00
_cell.angle_beta   90.00
_cell.angle_gamma   90.00
#
_symmetry.space_group_name_H-M   'P 1'
#
loop_
_entity.id
_entity.type
_entity.pdbx_description
1 polymer ?
#
loop_
_entity_poly.entity_id
_entity_poly.type
_entity_poly.pdbx_seq_one_letter_code
_entity_poly.pdbx_strand_id
1 'polypeptide(L)' 'MEKKTYAPIVPELTKNAITVLERRYLKRDKEGKVLEAPVQMFRRVADTIAAADRKFNEKEDTTAIAEEFYR' A
#
# COMPACT_ATOMS: atom_id res chain seq x y z
N MET A 1 11.60 -1.77 18.58
CA MET A 1 11.20 -1.42 17.20
C MET A 1 10.10 -0.38 17.28
N GLU A 2 10.46 0.89 17.17
CA GLU A 2 9.49 1.99 17.16
C GLU A 2 8.68 1.90 15.87
N LYS A 3 7.39 1.59 15.99
CA LYS A 3 6.45 1.74 14.89
C LYS A 3 6.22 3.25 14.73
N LYS A 4 6.94 3.90 13.81
CA LYS A 4 6.61 5.27 13.40
C LYS A 4 5.15 5.25 12.91
N THR A 5 4.27 5.85 13.69
CA THR A 5 2.84 5.98 13.38
C THR A 5 2.70 7.12 12.37
N TYR A 6 2.57 6.75 11.10
CA TYR A 6 2.23 7.70 10.05
C TYR A 6 0.73 7.99 10.12
N ALA A 7 0.36 9.28 10.09
CA ALA A 7 -1.02 9.66 9.84
C ALA A 7 -1.37 9.17 8.43
N PRO A 8 -2.32 8.25 8.26
CA PRO A 8 -2.63 7.72 6.95
C PRO A 8 -3.12 8.87 6.08
N ILE A 9 -2.40 9.15 4.98
CA ILE A 9 -2.98 9.91 3.87
C ILE A 9 -4.12 9.03 3.38
N VAL A 10 -5.35 9.42 3.73
CA VAL A 10 -6.56 8.75 3.25
C VAL A 10 -6.89 9.39 1.91
N PRO A 11 -6.74 8.65 0.79
CA PRO A 11 -7.07 9.21 -0.51
C PRO A 11 -8.56 9.55 -0.54
N GLU A 12 -8.89 10.75 -0.99
CA GLU A 12 -10.27 11.17 -1.23
C GLU A 12 -10.80 10.42 -2.45
N LEU A 13 -11.43 9.27 -2.19
CA LEU A 13 -11.99 8.42 -3.22
C LEU A 13 -13.50 8.63 -3.32
N THR A 14 -13.98 8.77 -4.55
CA THR A 14 -15.42 8.74 -4.81
C THR A 14 -15.99 7.35 -4.49
N LYS A 15 -17.30 7.28 -4.22
CA LYS A 15 -18.01 6.01 -4.00
C LYS A 15 -17.83 5.01 -5.16
N ASN A 16 -17.77 5.52 -6.40
CA ASN A 16 -17.54 4.69 -7.58
C ASN A 16 -16.11 4.15 -7.60
N ALA A 17 -15.10 4.96 -7.24
CA ALA A 17 -13.72 4.51 -7.15
C ALA A 17 -13.58 3.39 -6.09
N ILE A 18 -14.19 3.56 -4.91
CA ILE A 18 -14.21 2.54 -3.86
C ILE A 18 -14.84 1.24 -4.38
N THR A 19 -16.00 1.35 -5.03
CA THR A 19 -16.69 0.19 -5.65
C THR A 19 -15.79 -0.56 -6.64
N VAL A 20 -15.03 0.16 -7.47
CA VAL A 20 -14.11 -0.45 -8.45
C VAL A 20 -12.93 -1.13 -7.74
N LEU A 21 -12.36 -0.48 -6.72
CA LEU A 21 -11.26 -1.04 -5.92
C LEU A 21 -11.68 -2.34 -5.25
N GLU A 22 -12.82 -2.35 -4.55
CA GLU A 22 -13.36 -3.55 -3.91
C GLU A 22 -13.58 -4.68 -4.90
N ARG A 23 -14.08 -4.37 -6.11
CA ARG A 23 -14.37 -5.38 -7.14
C ARG A 23 -13.12 -5.99 -7.78
N ARG A 24 -12.02 -5.24 -7.91
CA ARG A 24 -10.90 -5.65 -8.81
C ARG A 24 -9.51 -5.65 -8.20
N TYR A 25 -9.24 -4.87 -7.15
CA TYR A 25 -7.87 -4.55 -6.75
C TYR A 25 -7.54 -4.88 -5.30
N LEU A 26 -8.51 -4.76 -4.39
CA LEU A 26 -8.31 -5.08 -2.98
C LEU A 26 -8.08 -6.59 -2.82
N LYS A 27 -7.10 -6.96 -2.00
CA LYS A 27 -6.82 -8.37 -1.69
C LYS A 27 -8.07 -9.08 -1.17
N ARG A 28 -8.21 -10.34 -1.56
CA ARG A 28 -9.29 -11.22 -1.14
C ARG A 28 -8.74 -12.52 -0.58
N ASP A 29 -9.52 -13.16 0.29
CA ASP A 29 -9.28 -14.56 0.63
C ASP A 29 -9.75 -15.50 -0.49
N LYS A 30 -9.63 -16.80 -0.24
CA LYS A 30 -10.02 -17.86 -1.18
C LYS A 30 -11.53 -17.91 -1.42
N GLU A 31 -12.33 -17.36 -0.53
CA GLU A 31 -13.80 -17.29 -0.64
C GLU A 31 -14.25 -15.99 -1.33
N GLY A 32 -13.30 -15.12 -1.68
CA GLY A 32 -13.56 -13.87 -2.39
C GLY A 32 -13.92 -12.70 -1.47
N LYS A 33 -13.81 -12.85 -0.14
CA LYS A 33 -14.07 -11.76 0.82
C LYS A 33 -12.90 -10.78 0.79
N VAL A 34 -13.22 -9.48 0.74
CA VAL A 34 -12.23 -8.39 0.74
C VAL A 34 -11.52 -8.35 2.11
N LEU A 35 -10.19 -8.33 2.08
CA LEU A 35 -9.31 -8.33 3.26
C LEU A 35 -8.53 -7.03 3.45
N GLU A 36 -8.67 -6.09 2.52
CA GLU A 36 -7.82 -4.90 2.43
C GLU A 36 -8.69 -3.68 2.13
N ALA A 37 -8.40 -2.55 2.78
CA ALA A 37 -8.96 -1.23 2.47
C ALA A 37 -8.10 -0.51 1.41
N PRO A 38 -8.64 0.46 0.66
CA PRO A 38 -7.87 1.22 -0.34
C PRO A 38 -6.52 1.76 0.16
N VAL A 39 -6.51 2.34 1.36
CA VAL A 39 -5.31 2.86 2.03
C VAL A 39 -4.22 1.78 2.20
N GLN A 40 -4.62 0.55 2.54
CA GLN A 40 -3.73 -0.59 2.72
C GLN A 40 -3.20 -1.10 1.38
N MET A 41 -4.05 -1.08 0.34
CA MET A 41 -3.64 -1.43 -1.03
C MET A 41 -2.56 -0.49 -1.55
N PHE A 42 -2.75 0.84 -1.41
CA PHE A 42 -1.74 1.81 -1.80
C PHE A 42 -0.45 1.62 -1.02
N ARG A 43 -0.53 1.40 0.30
CA ARG A 43 0.64 1.15 1.13
C ARG A 43 1.41 -0.09 0.66
N ARG A 44 0.71 -1.19 0.42
CA ARG A 44 1.31 -2.42 -0.09
C ARG A 44 2.02 -2.21 -1.43
N VAL A 45 1.42 -1.46 -2.35
CA VAL A 45 2.05 -1.17 -3.65
C VAL A 45 3.34 -0.39 -3.44
N ALA A 46 3.32 0.68 -2.63
CA ALA A 46 4.50 1.47 -2.31
C ALA A 46 5.62 0.62 -1.69
N ASP A 47 5.28 -0.19 -0.67
CA ASP A 47 6.25 -1.09 -0.02
C ASP A 47 6.81 -2.13 -1.01
N THR A 48 5.98 -2.65 -1.92
CA THR A 48 6.41 -3.65 -2.93
C THR A 48 7.40 -3.05 -3.93
N ILE A 49 7.16 -1.82 -4.38
CA ILE A 49 8.04 -1.13 -5.33
C ILE A 49 9.36 -0.79 -4.64
N ALA A 50 9.32 -0.16 -3.46
CA ALA A 50 10.52 0.23 -2.72
C ALA A 50 11.40 -0.98 -2.33
N ALA A 51 10.80 -2.14 -2.07
CA ALA A 51 11.55 -3.36 -1.75
C ALA A 51 12.46 -3.84 -2.90
N ALA A 52 12.20 -3.43 -4.15
CA ALA A 52 13.03 -3.79 -5.29
C ALA A 52 14.44 -3.18 -5.21
N ASP A 53 14.60 -2.03 -4.55
CA ASP A 53 15.87 -1.30 -4.51
C ASP A 53 16.96 -2.05 -3.73
N ARG A 54 16.56 -2.93 -2.80
CA ARG A 54 17.51 -3.82 -2.10
C ARG A 54 18.23 -4.79 -3.00
N LYS A 55 17.74 -5.02 -4.23
CA LYS A 55 18.45 -5.81 -5.23
C LYS A 55 19.69 -5.10 -5.79
N PHE A 56 19.73 -3.76 -5.70
CA PHE A 56 20.84 -2.94 -6.18
C PHE A 56 21.69 -2.43 -5.02
N ASN A 57 21.07 -2.10 -3.89
CA ASN A 57 21.74 -1.69 -2.66
C ASN A 57 21.07 -2.36 -1.45
N GLU A 58 21.68 -3.41 -0.91
CA GLU A 58 21.11 -4.19 0.20
C GLU A 58 20.77 -3.34 1.44
N LYS A 59 21.51 -2.25 1.65
CA LYS A 59 21.34 -1.34 2.81
C LYS A 59 20.39 -0.17 2.53
N GLU A 60 19.70 -0.16 1.39
CA GLU A 60 18.80 0.93 1.01
C GLU A 60 17.66 1.12 2.04
N ASP A 61 17.34 2.37 2.34
CA ASP A 61 16.19 2.71 3.21
C ASP A 61 14.90 2.65 2.41
N THR A 62 14.44 1.42 2.17
CA THR A 62 13.19 1.15 1.47
C THR A 62 11.96 1.73 2.17
N THR A 63 12.06 2.06 3.47
CA THR A 63 10.93 2.69 4.17
C THR A 63 10.78 4.13 3.72
N ALA A 64 11.86 4.90 3.67
CA ALA A 64 11.82 6.27 3.14
C ALA A 64 11.31 6.32 1.70
N ILE A 65 11.77 5.40 0.86
CA ILE A 65 11.35 5.30 -0.55
C ILE A 65 9.87 4.91 -0.67
N ALA A 66 9.39 3.97 0.16
CA ALA A 66 7.97 3.63 0.19
C ALA A 66 7.10 4.83 0.60
N GLU A 67 7.55 5.67 1.54
CA GLU A 67 6.82 6.90 1.88
C GLU A 67 6.75 7.87 0.69
N GLU A 68 7.82 7.97 -0.11
CA GLU A 68 7.82 8.80 -1.32
C GLU A 68 6.82 8.29 -2.36
N PHE A 69 6.73 6.97 -2.57
CA PHE A 69 5.73 6.38 -3.46
C PHE A 69 4.29 6.47 -2.95
N TYR A 70 4.09 6.58 -1.64
CA TYR A 70 2.76 6.57 -1.02
C TYR A 70 2.07 7.94 -1.02
N ARG A 71 2.86 9.02 -1.07
CA ARG A 71 2.39 10.41 -1.04
C ARG A 71 1.70 10.84 -2.34
#